data_AF-A0A372JKC4-F1
#
_entry.id   AF-A0A372JKC4-F1
#
_cell.length_a   1.000
_cell.length_b   1.000
_cell.length_c   1.000
_cell.angle_alpha   90.00
_cell.angle_beta   90.00
_cell.angle_gamma   90.00
#
_symmetry.space_group_name_H-M   'P 1'
#
loop_
_entity.id
_entity.type
_entity.pdbx_description
1 polymer ?
#
loop_
_entity_poly.entity_id
_entity_poly.type
_entity_poly.pdbx_seq_one_letter_code
_entity_poly.pdbx_strand_id
1 'polypeptide(L)'
;MAEAGFDAAVVDDAVVAASELVTNAYRHATGAVELWVWARTRPRAQLVVSVFDGSRAAVPRPRDGDLLAETGKGLGIVEALTSGWSSHPSRSRLAHTPMLGKATWFVLPLPERWPRPPWSIAPGVAAQRLVDVLAARGLRPSRASDSAGVSIVSVESLNVWVCPLTFSWRDSSGVYLRLPLIDLQEAGERIVRTLETASAGAGVCPTGKPGGGCDAPGDAGAVGSPS
;
A
#
# COMPACT_ATOMS: atom_id res chain seq x y z
N MET A 1 -7.39 15.66 -15.11
CA MET A 1 -6.99 14.66 -16.14
C MET A 1 -6.99 15.27 -17.53
N ALA A 2 -8.06 15.93 -17.97
CA ALA A 2 -8.08 16.66 -19.25
C ALA A 2 -6.91 17.67 -19.40
N GLU A 3 -6.65 18.50 -18.38
CA GLU A 3 -5.51 19.42 -18.35
C GLU A 3 -4.14 18.73 -18.43
N ALA A 4 -4.08 17.46 -18.01
CA ALA A 4 -2.87 16.65 -18.07
C ALA A 4 -2.73 15.86 -19.38
N GLY A 5 -3.61 16.11 -20.36
CA GLY A 5 -3.54 15.58 -21.72
C GLY A 5 -4.15 14.19 -21.91
N PHE A 6 -5.02 13.73 -21.00
CA PHE A 6 -5.78 12.49 -21.21
C PHE A 6 -6.87 12.68 -22.27
N ASP A 7 -7.09 11.64 -23.08
CA ASP A 7 -8.22 11.57 -24.00
C ASP A 7 -9.56 11.62 -23.24
N ALA A 8 -10.57 12.27 -23.83
CA ALA A 8 -11.89 12.40 -23.22
C ALA A 8 -12.51 11.04 -22.87
N ALA A 9 -12.37 10.03 -23.73
CA ALA A 9 -12.88 8.69 -23.46
C ALA A 9 -12.22 8.06 -22.23
N VAL A 10 -10.91 8.23 -22.07
CA VAL A 10 -10.18 7.74 -20.89
C VAL A 10 -10.61 8.48 -19.63
N VAL A 11 -10.94 9.77 -19.74
CA VAL A 11 -11.47 10.55 -18.62
C VAL A 11 -12.86 10.04 -18.21
N ASP A 12 -13.73 9.76 -19.16
CA ASP A 12 -15.07 9.23 -18.90
C ASP A 12 -15.01 7.84 -18.24
N ASP A 13 -14.17 6.95 -18.79
CA ASP A 13 -13.91 5.62 -18.23
C ASP A 13 -13.40 5.71 -16.77
N ALA A 14 -12.47 6.63 -16.52
CA ALA A 14 -11.92 6.88 -15.19
C ALA A 14 -12.99 7.36 -14.20
N VAL A 15 -13.88 8.26 -14.63
CA VAL A 15 -14.95 8.81 -13.78
C VAL A 15 -15.95 7.72 -13.43
N VAL A 16 -16.34 6.88 -14.38
CA VAL A 16 -17.25 5.75 -14.13
C VAL A 16 -16.59 4.74 -13.19
N ALA A 17 -15.37 4.29 -13.48
CA ALA A 17 -14.66 3.33 -12.64
C ALA A 17 -14.41 3.85 -11.21
N ALA A 18 -14.05 5.13 -11.07
CA ALA A 18 -13.90 5.77 -9.76
C ALA A 18 -15.23 5.83 -9.00
N SER A 19 -16.33 6.18 -9.68
CA SER A 19 -17.66 6.23 -9.09
C SER A 19 -18.11 4.87 -8.57
N GLU A 20 -17.83 3.80 -9.33
CA GLU A 20 -18.11 2.42 -8.89
C GLU A 20 -17.28 2.03 -7.65
N LEU A 21 -15.97 2.31 -7.63
CA LEU A 21 -15.14 2.01 -6.46
C LEU A 21 -15.56 2.81 -5.22
N VAL A 22 -15.84 4.10 -5.38
CA VAL A 22 -16.29 4.97 -4.29
C VAL A 22 -17.66 4.51 -3.78
N THR A 23 -18.60 4.19 -4.67
CA THR A 23 -19.93 3.68 -4.31
C THR A 23 -19.83 2.35 -3.55
N ASN A 24 -18.95 1.45 -4.00
CA ASN A 24 -18.70 0.19 -3.30
C ASN A 24 -18.12 0.42 -1.89
N ALA A 25 -17.17 1.36 -1.74
CA ALA A 25 -16.63 1.72 -0.45
C ALA A 25 -17.71 2.29 0.49
N TYR A 26 -18.53 3.24 0.03
CA TYR A 26 -19.61 3.82 0.82
C TYR A 26 -20.70 2.80 1.22
N ARG A 27 -21.01 1.85 0.34
CA ARG A 27 -22.04 0.83 0.61
C ARG A 27 -21.59 -0.29 1.55
N HIS A 28 -20.29 -0.63 1.52
CA HIS A 28 -19.80 -1.86 2.14
C HIS A 28 -18.76 -1.63 3.24
N ALA A 29 -18.33 -0.39 3.46
CA ALA A 29 -17.39 -0.07 4.50
C ALA A 29 -17.96 0.84 5.57
N THR A 30 -17.31 0.79 6.74
CA THR A 30 -17.54 1.72 7.84
C THR A 30 -16.33 2.65 7.95
N GLY A 31 -16.55 3.87 8.46
CA GLY A 31 -15.50 4.86 8.65
C GLY A 31 -15.22 5.70 7.39
N ALA A 32 -14.02 6.27 7.33
CA ALA A 32 -13.62 7.20 6.29
C ALA A 32 -13.35 6.48 4.96
N VAL A 33 -13.79 7.11 3.88
CA VAL A 33 -13.45 6.75 2.49
C VAL A 33 -12.51 7.82 1.94
N GLU A 34 -11.42 7.40 1.31
CA GLU A 34 -10.44 8.33 0.73
C GLU A 34 -10.12 7.97 -0.72
N LEU A 35 -10.23 8.94 -1.62
CA LEU A 35 -9.85 8.79 -3.02
C LEU A 35 -8.46 9.40 -3.25
N TRP A 36 -7.57 8.62 -3.86
CA TRP A 36 -6.20 9.01 -4.17
C TRP A 36 -5.87 8.72 -5.63
N VAL A 37 -5.17 9.65 -6.26
CA VAL A 37 -4.74 9.52 -7.65
C VAL A 37 -3.25 9.84 -7.75
N TRP A 38 -2.47 8.98 -8.38
CA TRP A 38 -1.05 9.24 -8.66
C TRP A 38 -0.61 8.55 -9.95
N ALA A 39 0.45 9.06 -10.56
CA ALA A 39 1.15 8.35 -11.62
C ALA A 39 2.24 7.46 -11.02
N ARG A 40 2.43 6.29 -11.60
CA ARG A 40 3.58 5.42 -11.35
C ARG A 40 4.33 5.15 -12.64
N THR A 41 5.64 4.91 -12.56
CA THR A 41 6.45 4.50 -13.71
C THR A 41 6.73 2.99 -13.75
N ARG A 42 6.58 2.30 -12.62
CA ARG A 42 6.84 0.85 -12.50
C ARG A 42 5.64 0.08 -11.92
N PRO A 43 5.34 -1.14 -12.40
CA PRO A 43 6.06 -1.88 -13.45
C PRO A 43 5.86 -1.30 -14.85
N ARG A 44 4.80 -0.52 -15.05
CA ARG A 44 4.48 0.24 -16.27
C ARG A 44 4.04 1.65 -15.92
N ALA A 45 4.22 2.58 -16.85
CA ALA A 45 3.76 3.96 -16.75
C ALA A 45 2.23 4.02 -16.79
N GLN A 46 1.59 4.28 -15.64
CA GLN A 46 0.13 4.23 -15.48
C GLN A 46 -0.35 5.27 -14.48
N LEU A 47 -1.58 5.74 -14.68
CA LEU A 47 -2.33 6.45 -13.65
C LEU A 47 -2.96 5.41 -12.73
N VAL A 48 -2.72 5.52 -11.43
CA VAL A 48 -3.39 4.71 -10.41
C VAL A 48 -4.47 5.56 -9.77
N VAL A 49 -5.69 5.02 -9.72
CA VAL A 49 -6.80 5.59 -8.95
C VAL A 49 -7.12 4.58 -7.85
N SER A 50 -7.06 5.02 -6.59
CA SER A 50 -7.24 4.16 -5.43
C SER A 50 -8.26 4.74 -4.47
N VAL A 51 -9.13 3.88 -3.97
CA VAL A 51 -10.10 4.16 -2.92
C VAL A 51 -9.72 3.36 -1.68
N PHE A 52 -9.47 4.06 -0.58
CA PHE A 52 -9.32 3.47 0.74
C PHE A 52 -10.69 3.37 1.44
N ASP A 53 -10.90 2.27 2.16
CA ASP A 53 -12.04 2.08 3.05
C ASP A 53 -11.66 1.26 4.30
N GLY A 54 -12.41 1.42 5.39
CA GLY A 54 -12.13 0.78 6.69
C GLY A 54 -12.37 -0.74 6.74
N SER A 55 -12.96 -1.35 5.71
CA SER A 55 -13.27 -2.78 5.69
C SER A 55 -12.08 -3.62 5.24
N ARG A 56 -11.13 -3.84 6.17
CA ARG A 56 -9.86 -4.57 5.96
C ARG A 56 -10.03 -6.00 5.40
N ALA A 57 -11.03 -6.75 5.87
CA ALA A 57 -11.20 -8.16 5.52
C ALA A 57 -12.07 -8.42 4.27
N ALA A 58 -12.77 -7.41 3.77
CA ALA A 58 -13.69 -7.57 2.65
C ALA A 58 -12.92 -7.53 1.32
N VAL A 59 -12.61 -8.70 0.76
CA VAL A 59 -12.00 -8.80 -0.57
C VAL A 59 -13.07 -8.53 -1.64
N PRO A 60 -12.87 -7.53 -2.52
CA PRO A 60 -13.77 -7.29 -3.64
C PRO A 60 -13.74 -8.51 -4.58
N ARG A 61 -14.91 -9.06 -4.90
CA ARG A 61 -15.06 -10.17 -5.87
C ARG A 61 -15.97 -9.73 -7.00
N PRO A 62 -15.54 -9.84 -8.28
CA PRO A 62 -16.47 -9.81 -9.39
C PRO A 62 -17.56 -10.84 -9.13
N ARG A 63 -18.81 -10.44 -9.31
CA ARG A 63 -19.91 -11.39 -9.36
C ARG A 63 -20.28 -11.48 -10.83
N ASP A 64 -20.35 -12.70 -11.34
CA ASP A 64 -21.01 -12.98 -12.62
C ASP A 64 -22.47 -12.58 -12.42
N GLY A 65 -22.80 -11.38 -12.88
CA GLY A 65 -24.15 -10.86 -12.76
C GLY A 65 -25.03 -11.58 -13.77
N ASP A 66 -26.13 -12.16 -13.29
CA ASP A 66 -27.32 -12.29 -14.10
C ASP A 66 -27.61 -10.91 -14.74
N LEU A 67 -27.86 -10.85 -16.05
CA LEU A 67 -27.98 -9.59 -16.80
C LEU A 67 -29.06 -8.66 -16.19
N LEU A 68 -30.02 -9.24 -15.48
CA LEU A 68 -31.14 -8.58 -14.80
C LEU A 68 -30.86 -8.15 -13.36
N ALA A 69 -29.73 -8.52 -12.75
CA ALA A 69 -29.38 -8.11 -11.40
C ALA A 69 -28.94 -6.63 -11.37
N GLU A 70 -29.57 -5.82 -10.51
CA GLU A 70 -29.26 -4.38 -10.36
C GLU A 70 -28.04 -4.13 -9.45
N THR A 71 -27.54 -5.14 -8.74
CA THR A 71 -26.42 -5.00 -7.79
C THR A 71 -25.26 -5.94 -8.14
N GLY A 72 -24.02 -5.54 -7.84
CA GLY A 72 -22.84 -6.39 -8.00
C GLY A 72 -22.09 -6.27 -9.33
N LYS A 73 -22.53 -5.38 -10.23
CA LYS A 73 -21.88 -5.11 -11.53
C LYS A 73 -20.65 -4.20 -11.43
N GLY A 74 -20.50 -3.44 -10.34
CA GLY A 74 -19.51 -2.36 -10.25
C GLY A 74 -18.06 -2.80 -10.50
N LEU A 75 -17.64 -3.96 -9.99
CA LEU A 75 -16.29 -4.47 -10.28
C LEU A 75 -16.14 -4.98 -11.72
N GLY A 76 -17.21 -5.51 -12.32
CA GLY A 76 -17.20 -5.87 -13.75
C GLY A 76 -17.09 -4.65 -14.66
N ILE A 77 -17.72 -3.52 -14.27
CA ILE A 77 -17.56 -2.22 -14.95
C ILE A 77 -16.11 -1.73 -14.83
N VAL A 78 -15.53 -1.74 -13.61
CA VAL A 78 -14.13 -1.37 -13.40
C VAL A 78 -13.20 -2.27 -14.22
N GLU A 79 -13.45 -3.56 -14.28
CA GLU A 79 -12.67 -4.50 -15.08
C GLU A 79 -12.76 -4.21 -16.58
N ALA A 80 -13.96 -3.89 -17.08
CA ALA A 80 -14.19 -3.58 -18.49
C ALA A 80 -13.56 -2.24 -18.93
N LEU A 81 -13.52 -1.24 -18.06
CA LEU A 81 -13.10 0.13 -18.40
C LEU A 81 -11.62 0.43 -18.08
N THR A 82 -10.88 -0.48 -17.44
CA THR A 82 -9.54 -0.19 -16.92
C THR A 82 -8.50 -1.19 -17.39
N SER A 83 -7.22 -0.81 -17.37
CA SER A 83 -6.12 -1.71 -17.75
C SER A 83 -5.77 -2.74 -16.67
N GLY A 84 -6.51 -2.77 -15.57
CA GLY A 84 -6.31 -3.67 -14.45
C GLY A 84 -6.74 -3.04 -13.14
N TRP A 85 -7.14 -3.88 -12.20
CA TRP A 85 -7.56 -3.47 -10.88
C TRP A 85 -7.15 -4.52 -9.84
N SER A 86 -7.07 -4.12 -8.57
CA SER A 86 -6.82 -5.04 -7.46
C SER A 86 -7.20 -4.42 -6.13
N SER A 87 -6.93 -5.12 -5.03
CA SER A 87 -7.01 -4.57 -3.68
C SER A 87 -5.88 -5.10 -2.80
N HIS A 88 -5.51 -4.34 -1.77
CA HIS A 88 -4.59 -4.79 -0.74
C HIS A 88 -4.88 -4.13 0.61
N PRO A 89 -4.47 -4.74 1.73
CA PRO A 89 -4.46 -4.07 3.02
C PRO A 89 -3.69 -2.74 2.97
N SER A 90 -4.23 -1.71 3.60
CA SER A 90 -3.60 -0.38 3.66
C SER A 90 -4.06 0.37 4.92
N ARG A 91 -3.67 1.65 5.03
CA ARG A 91 -4.07 2.56 6.10
C ARG A 91 -4.59 3.87 5.54
N SER A 92 -5.51 4.49 6.26
CA SER A 92 -6.03 5.83 5.95
C SER A 92 -4.90 6.88 6.02
N ARG A 93 -5.09 8.01 5.35
CA ARG A 93 -4.11 9.11 5.30
C ARG A 93 -4.62 10.42 5.89
N LEU A 94 -5.94 10.63 5.87
CA LEU A 94 -6.60 11.88 6.26
C LEU A 94 -7.34 11.78 7.59
N ALA A 95 -7.60 10.57 8.07
CA ALA A 95 -8.26 10.38 9.36
C ALA A 95 -7.41 10.94 10.51
N HIS A 96 -8.07 11.66 11.44
CA HIS A 96 -7.45 12.21 12.66
C HIS A 96 -6.68 11.15 13.47
N THR A 97 -7.21 9.92 13.50
CA THR A 97 -6.52 8.73 13.97
C THR A 97 -6.41 7.76 12.79
N PRO A 98 -5.19 7.41 12.35
CA PRO A 98 -5.00 6.51 11.22
C PRO A 98 -5.69 5.16 11.44
N MET A 99 -6.51 4.76 10.47
CA MET A 99 -7.31 3.55 10.50
C MET A 99 -6.72 2.49 9.58
N LEU A 100 -6.76 1.23 10.04
CA LEU A 100 -6.47 0.08 9.19
C LEU A 100 -7.66 -0.18 8.27
N GLY A 101 -7.38 -0.64 7.05
CA GLY A 101 -8.42 -0.92 6.08
C GLY A 101 -7.83 -1.58 4.84
N LYS A 102 -8.44 -1.30 3.69
CA LYS A 102 -7.93 -1.73 2.40
C LYS A 102 -7.92 -0.59 1.41
N ALA A 103 -7.05 -0.69 0.42
CA ALA A 103 -7.06 0.13 -0.78
C ALA A 103 -7.49 -0.74 -1.96
N THR A 104 -8.61 -0.38 -2.59
CA THR A 104 -9.04 -0.95 -3.89
C THR A 104 -8.64 0.04 -4.97
N TRP A 105 -8.05 -0.42 -6.06
CA TRP A 105 -7.49 0.47 -7.07
C TRP A 105 -7.66 -0.08 -8.47
N PHE A 106 -7.63 0.83 -9.45
CA PHE A 106 -7.52 0.50 -10.87
C PHE A 106 -6.43 1.34 -11.53
N VAL A 107 -6.04 0.94 -12.74
CA VAL A 107 -5.04 1.65 -13.55
C VAL A 107 -5.53 1.99 -14.93
N LEU A 108 -5.08 3.15 -15.40
CA LEU A 108 -5.28 3.65 -16.76
C LEU A 108 -3.92 3.94 -17.41
N PRO A 109 -3.81 3.88 -18.74
CA PRO A 109 -2.59 4.30 -19.43
C PRO A 109 -2.35 5.81 -19.18
N LEU A 110 -1.09 6.19 -18.97
CA LEU A 110 -0.73 7.62 -19.01
C LEU A 110 -0.75 8.11 -20.47
N PRO A 111 -1.10 9.38 -20.73
CA PRO A 111 -1.01 9.95 -22.07
C PRO A 111 0.45 9.98 -22.54
N GLU A 112 0.67 9.96 -23.86
CA GLU A 112 2.03 9.96 -24.44
C GLU A 112 2.87 11.17 -23.98
N ARG A 113 2.22 12.32 -23.79
CA ARG A 113 2.84 13.57 -23.34
C ARG A 113 2.87 13.74 -21.82
N TRP A 114 2.84 12.64 -21.06
CA TRP A 114 2.93 12.72 -19.60
C TRP A 114 4.23 13.42 -19.17
N PRO A 115 4.18 14.43 -18.29
CA PRO A 115 5.36 15.16 -17.86
C PRO A 115 6.41 14.22 -17.27
N ARG A 116 7.64 14.29 -17.81
CA ARG A 116 8.81 13.65 -17.22
C ARG A 116 9.65 14.76 -16.59
N PRO A 117 9.63 14.90 -15.25
CA PRO A 117 10.38 15.98 -14.60
C PRO A 117 11.87 15.86 -14.96
N PRO A 118 12.50 16.91 -15.49
CA PRO A 118 13.90 16.88 -15.92
C PRO A 118 14.90 17.03 -14.74
N TRP A 119 14.42 17.17 -13.51
CA TRP A 119 15.22 17.51 -12.35
C TRP A 119 15.58 16.29 -11.50
N SER A 120 16.80 16.31 -10.96
CA SER A 120 17.25 15.31 -9.99
C SER A 120 16.63 15.59 -8.62
N ILE A 121 16.21 14.52 -7.94
CA ILE A 121 15.68 14.61 -6.59
C ILE A 121 16.81 14.23 -5.64
N ALA A 122 17.21 15.16 -4.76
CA ALA A 122 18.20 14.85 -3.73
C ALA A 122 17.68 13.73 -2.81
N PRO A 123 18.45 12.67 -2.52
CA PRO A 123 17.97 11.55 -1.71
C PRO A 123 17.47 11.94 -0.32
N GLY A 124 18.12 12.92 0.33
CA GLY A 124 17.67 13.44 1.62
C GLY A 124 16.26 14.05 1.56
N VAL A 125 15.90 14.71 0.44
CA VAL A 125 14.56 15.26 0.21
C VAL A 125 13.56 14.14 -0.02
N ALA A 126 13.88 13.18 -0.90
CA ALA A 126 13.02 12.03 -1.15
C ALA A 126 12.78 11.19 0.12
N ALA A 127 13.82 11.00 0.94
CA ALA A 127 13.73 10.30 2.22
C ALA A 127 12.81 11.02 3.21
N GLN A 128 12.93 12.35 3.34
CA GLN A 128 12.02 13.12 4.18
C GLN A 128 10.58 13.03 3.68
N ARG A 129 10.34 13.14 2.37
CA ARG A 129 8.98 12.98 1.83
C ARG A 129 8.41 11.60 2.05
N LEU A 130 9.24 10.54 2.01
CA LEU A 130 8.80 9.20 2.35
C LEU A 130 8.46 9.08 3.85
N VAL A 131 9.24 9.69 4.73
CA VAL A 131 8.92 9.81 6.16
C VAL A 131 7.54 10.47 6.34
N ASP A 132 7.28 11.59 5.67
CA ASP A 132 5.99 12.30 5.77
C ASP A 132 4.82 11.42 5.31
N VAL A 133 4.98 10.73 4.17
CA VAL A 133 3.95 9.83 3.60
C VAL A 133 3.63 8.67 4.55
N LEU A 134 4.66 8.06 5.16
CA LEU A 134 4.49 6.95 6.09
C LEU A 134 3.94 7.42 7.45
N ALA A 135 4.38 8.56 7.95
CA ALA A 135 3.87 9.15 9.19
C ALA A 135 2.37 9.50 9.07
N ALA A 136 1.93 9.99 7.91
CA ALA A 136 0.51 10.22 7.62
C ALA A 136 -0.33 8.93 7.65
N ARG A 137 0.29 7.75 7.52
CA ARG A 137 -0.37 6.43 7.71
C ARG A 137 -0.37 5.96 9.17
N GLY A 138 0.08 6.79 10.10
CA GLY A 138 0.24 6.44 11.51
C GLY A 138 1.44 5.56 11.82
N LEU A 139 2.36 5.37 10.87
CA LEU A 139 3.61 4.67 11.11
C LEU A 139 4.60 5.57 11.87
N ARG A 140 5.71 4.99 12.34
CA ARG A 140 6.79 5.71 13.05
C ARG A 140 8.11 5.55 12.29
N PRO A 141 8.25 6.18 11.11
CA PRO A 141 9.50 6.13 10.36
C PRO A 141 10.56 7.03 10.99
N SER A 142 11.82 6.62 10.90
CA SER A 142 12.99 7.45 11.17
C SER A 142 13.87 7.52 9.93
N ARG A 143 14.67 8.57 9.79
CA ARG A 143 15.64 8.68 8.70
C ARG A 143 17.04 8.96 9.22
N ALA A 144 18.03 8.47 8.48
CA ALA A 144 19.43 8.87 8.60
C ALA A 144 19.99 9.14 7.20
N SER A 145 20.94 10.05 7.10
CA SER A 145 21.62 10.39 5.85
C SER A 145 23.11 10.35 6.08
N ASP A 146 23.85 9.83 5.11
CA ASP A 146 25.32 9.91 5.11
C ASP A 146 25.81 11.17 4.39
N SER A 147 27.11 11.45 4.50
CA SER A 147 27.77 12.54 3.79
C SER A 147 27.93 12.28 2.29
N ALA A 148 27.74 11.04 1.83
CA ALA A 148 27.83 10.62 0.44
C ALA A 148 26.52 10.81 -0.35
N GLY A 149 25.47 11.30 0.32
CA GLY A 149 24.18 11.60 -0.29
C GLY A 149 23.25 10.39 -0.41
N VAL A 150 23.50 9.30 0.32
CA VAL A 150 22.54 8.21 0.51
C VAL A 150 21.76 8.46 1.80
N SER A 151 20.47 8.15 1.78
CA SER A 151 19.64 8.17 2.98
C SER A 151 19.01 6.81 3.20
N ILE A 152 18.72 6.50 4.46
CA ILE A 152 17.95 5.32 4.84
C ILE A 152 16.71 5.80 5.61
N VAL A 153 15.56 5.24 5.26
CA VAL A 153 14.31 5.38 6.02
C VAL A 153 14.01 4.03 6.65
N SER A 154 13.95 3.99 7.97
CA SER A 154 13.64 2.80 8.76
C SER A 154 12.23 2.93 9.32
N VAL A 155 11.40 1.89 9.17
CA VAL A 155 10.04 1.84 9.68
C VAL A 155 9.71 0.42 10.10
N GLU A 156 9.33 0.22 11.36
CA GLU A 156 9.15 -1.12 11.94
C GLU A 156 10.39 -2.00 11.70
N SER A 157 10.26 -3.14 11.00
CA SER A 157 11.36 -4.03 10.63
C SER A 157 11.97 -3.75 9.26
N LEU A 158 11.47 -2.73 8.55
CA LEU A 158 11.81 -2.48 7.15
C LEU A 158 12.78 -1.30 7.01
N ASN A 159 13.84 -1.52 6.23
CA ASN A 159 14.82 -0.50 5.86
C ASN A 159 14.72 -0.18 4.37
N VAL A 160 14.45 1.10 4.05
CA VAL A 160 14.38 1.63 2.69
C VAL A 160 15.62 2.48 2.42
N TRP A 161 16.44 2.03 1.48
CA TRP A 161 17.56 2.79 0.95
C TRP A 161 17.06 3.79 -0.08
N VAL A 162 17.42 5.05 0.12
CA VAL A 162 17.14 6.17 -0.78
C VAL A 162 18.46 6.58 -1.41
N CYS A 163 18.67 6.11 -2.64
CA CYS A 163 19.84 6.39 -3.46
C CYS A 163 19.51 7.53 -4.45
N PRO A 164 20.50 8.17 -5.11
CA PRO A 164 20.31 9.29 -6.05
C PRO A 164 19.21 9.14 -7.11
N LEU A 165 18.73 7.92 -7.39
CA LEU A 165 17.67 7.67 -8.36
C LEU A 165 16.55 6.74 -7.87
N THR A 166 16.71 6.05 -6.72
CA THR A 166 15.78 4.98 -6.35
C THR A 166 15.49 4.87 -4.86
N PHE A 167 14.24 4.53 -4.55
CA PHE A 167 13.85 3.83 -3.33
C PHE A 167 14.14 2.34 -3.51
N SER A 168 14.80 1.72 -2.54
CA SER A 168 15.17 0.29 -2.60
C SER A 168 14.95 -0.39 -1.25
N TRP A 169 14.19 -1.48 -1.23
CA TRP A 169 13.96 -2.28 -0.01
C TRP A 169 13.68 -3.74 -0.39
N ARG A 170 13.65 -4.63 0.60
CA ARG A 170 13.17 -6.00 0.42
C ARG A 170 11.72 -6.11 0.83
N ASP A 171 10.91 -6.76 0.01
CA ASP A 171 9.55 -7.11 0.41
C ASP A 171 9.52 -8.31 1.38
N SER A 172 8.32 -8.73 1.78
CA SER A 172 8.12 -9.86 2.70
C SER A 172 8.59 -11.22 2.17
N SER A 173 8.82 -11.35 0.85
CA SER A 173 9.40 -12.55 0.23
C SER A 173 10.93 -12.51 0.18
N GLY A 174 11.54 -11.39 0.59
CA GLY A 174 12.98 -11.17 0.54
C GLY A 174 13.48 -10.65 -0.81
N VAL A 175 12.58 -10.43 -1.78
CA VAL A 175 12.93 -9.90 -3.11
C VAL A 175 13.17 -8.39 -3.01
N TYR A 176 14.25 -7.93 -3.65
CA TYR A 176 14.56 -6.50 -3.72
C TYR A 176 13.63 -5.78 -4.71
N LEU A 177 12.89 -4.81 -4.21
CA LEU A 177 12.14 -3.84 -4.99
C LEU A 177 12.97 -2.57 -5.18
N ARG A 178 12.92 -1.99 -6.38
CA ARG A 178 13.50 -0.69 -6.70
C ARG A 178 12.50 0.15 -7.48
N LEU A 179 12.23 1.36 -6.99
CA LEU A 179 11.37 2.33 -7.64
C LEU A 179 12.11 3.66 -7.82
N PRO A 180 11.91 4.37 -8.93
CA PRO A 180 12.45 5.73 -9.09
C PRO A 180 12.00 6.68 -7.97
N LEU A 181 12.81 7.69 -7.63
CA LEU A 181 12.43 8.67 -6.58
C LEU A 181 11.14 9.45 -6.90
N ILE A 182 10.79 9.57 -8.19
CA ILE A 182 9.54 10.19 -8.64
C ILE A 182 8.30 9.35 -8.30
N ASP A 183 8.46 8.05 -8.05
CA ASP A 183 7.39 7.12 -7.69
C ASP A 183 7.15 7.09 -6.16
N LEU A 184 7.34 8.22 -5.47
CA LEU A 184 7.21 8.34 -4.01
C LEU A 184 5.89 7.74 -3.48
N GLN A 185 4.78 8.05 -4.15
CA GLN A 185 3.47 7.58 -3.73
C GLN A 185 3.31 6.07 -3.91
N GLU A 186 3.82 5.51 -5.02
CA GLU A 186 3.85 4.07 -5.25
C GLU A 186 4.77 3.35 -4.24
N ALA A 187 5.92 3.95 -3.90
CA ALA A 187 6.82 3.43 -2.88
C ALA A 187 6.13 3.37 -1.51
N GLY A 188 5.47 4.45 -1.11
CA GLY A 188 4.68 4.49 0.13
C GLY A 188 3.62 3.40 0.18
N GLU A 189 2.82 3.22 -0.88
CA GLU A 189 1.78 2.18 -0.90
C GLU A 189 2.35 0.77 -0.83
N ARG A 190 3.46 0.48 -1.53
CA ARG A 190 4.07 -0.85 -1.46
C ARG A 190 4.70 -1.15 -0.11
N ILE A 191 5.32 -0.17 0.53
CA ILE A 191 5.87 -0.32 1.89
C ILE A 191 4.73 -0.59 2.88
N VAL A 192 3.66 0.21 2.86
CA VAL A 192 2.49 -0.01 3.72
C VAL A 192 1.91 -1.40 3.48
N ARG A 193 1.72 -1.80 2.22
CA ARG A 193 1.26 -3.15 1.88
C ARG A 193 2.16 -4.24 2.46
N THR A 194 3.48 -4.10 2.36
CA THR A 194 4.44 -5.06 2.93
C THR A 194 4.26 -5.21 4.45
N LEU A 195 4.18 -4.09 5.18
CA LEU A 195 4.01 -4.11 6.64
C LEU A 195 2.65 -4.70 7.06
N GLU A 196 1.58 -4.34 6.37
CA GLU A 196 0.24 -4.84 6.66
C GLU A 196 0.10 -6.34 6.35
N THR A 197 0.75 -6.82 5.29
CA THR A 197 0.75 -8.24 4.94
C THR A 197 1.55 -9.06 5.95
N ALA A 198 2.71 -8.56 6.39
CA ALA A 198 3.51 -9.23 7.43
C ALA A 198 2.75 -9.34 8.76
N SER A 199 2.05 -8.27 9.15
CA SER A 199 1.23 -8.24 10.36
C SER A 199 0.04 -9.21 10.32
N ALA A 200 -0.54 -9.45 9.14
CA ALA A 200 -1.62 -10.43 8.97
C ALA A 200 -1.13 -11.89 9.10
N GLY A 201 0.11 -12.17 8.69
CA GLY A 201 0.73 -13.49 8.81
C GLY A 201 1.18 -13.85 10.23
N ALA A 202 1.57 -12.87 11.04
CA ALA A 202 2.00 -13.09 12.42
C ALA A 202 0.86 -13.51 13.38
N GLY A 203 -0.40 -13.32 12.98
CA GLY A 203 -1.59 -13.68 13.77
C GLY A 203 -2.11 -15.11 13.54
N VAL A 204 -1.50 -15.89 12.63
CA VAL A 204 -1.90 -17.27 12.35
C VAL A 204 -0.76 -18.21 12.76
N CYS A 205 -0.83 -18.74 13.98
CA CYS A 205 -0.04 -19.90 14.35
C CYS A 205 -0.50 -21.09 13.46
N PRO A 206 0.38 -21.81 12.73
CA PRO A 206 -0.01 -22.91 11.84
C PRO A 206 -0.64 -24.10 12.55
N THR A 207 -0.57 -24.12 13.89
CA THR A 207 -1.22 -25.12 14.74
C THR A 207 -2.29 -24.41 15.55
N GLY A 208 -3.55 -24.51 15.14
CA GLY A 208 -4.69 -23.94 15.87
C GLY A 208 -4.90 -24.56 17.26
N LYS A 209 -4.05 -24.24 18.23
CA LYS A 209 -4.29 -24.49 19.64
C LYS A 209 -4.27 -23.18 20.43
N PRO A 210 -5.26 -22.93 21.30
CA PRO A 210 -5.19 -21.81 22.23
C PRO A 210 -4.06 -22.06 23.23
N GLY A 211 -3.39 -20.98 23.65
CA GLY A 211 -2.27 -21.00 24.58
C GLY A 211 -2.57 -21.79 25.86
N GLY A 212 -1.75 -22.82 26.10
CA GLY A 212 -1.59 -23.46 27.40
C GLY A 212 -0.42 -22.80 28.14
N GLY A 213 -0.63 -22.54 29.43
CA GLY A 213 0.19 -21.69 30.28
C GLY A 213 1.65 -22.10 30.43
N CYS A 214 2.44 -21.11 30.83
CA CYS A 214 3.80 -21.28 31.29
C CYS A 214 3.78 -22.02 32.64
N ASP A 215 4.08 -23.32 32.64
CA ASP A 215 4.61 -23.97 33.83
C ASP A 215 6.08 -23.56 33.99
N ALA A 216 6.39 -23.05 35.18
CA ALA A 216 7.73 -22.66 35.59
C ALA A 216 8.69 -23.87 35.60
N PRO A 217 9.98 -23.70 35.26
CA PRO A 217 10.94 -24.78 35.41
C PRO A 217 11.18 -25.05 36.89
N GLY A 218 10.88 -26.29 37.29
CA GLY A 218 11.19 -26.85 38.59
C GLY A 218 12.69 -26.86 38.87
N ASP A 219 12.97 -26.55 40.13
CA ASP A 219 14.25 -26.56 40.80
C ASP A 219 14.96 -27.91 40.65
N ALA A 220 16.18 -27.90 40.14
CA ALA A 220 17.11 -29.04 40.14
C ALA A 220 18.42 -28.60 40.78
N GLY A 221 18.38 -28.31 42.08
CA GLY A 221 19.54 -28.23 42.94
C GLY A 221 20.04 -29.63 43.31
N ALA A 222 21.16 -30.06 42.75
CA ALA A 222 21.97 -31.14 43.31
C ALA A 222 23.42 -31.06 42.83
N VAL A 223 24.28 -30.34 43.56
CA VAL A 223 25.75 -30.53 43.56
C VAL A 223 26.36 -30.18 44.92
N GLY A 224 27.00 -31.17 45.57
CA GLY A 224 28.10 -31.07 46.56
C GLY A 224 27.72 -30.60 47.98
N SER A 225 28.21 -31.12 49.11
CA SER A 225 29.34 -31.99 49.52
C SER A 225 29.10 -32.32 51.03
N PRO A 226 30.06 -32.75 51.89
CA PRO A 226 31.26 -33.59 51.78
C PRO A 226 31.26 -34.78 52.78
N SER A 227 32.15 -35.77 52.59
CA SER A 227 33.03 -36.42 53.61
C SER A 227 33.90 -37.48 52.95
#